data_AF-X1GSQ5-F1
#
_entry.id   AF-X1GSQ5-F1
#
_cell.length_a   1.000
_cell.length_b   1.000
_cell.length_c   1.000
_cell.angle_alpha   90.00
_cell.angle_beta   90.00
_cell.angle_gamma   90.00
#
_symmetry.space_group_name_H-M   'P 1'
#
loop_
_entity.id
_entity.type
_entity.pdbx_description
1 polymer ?
#
loop_
_entity_poly.entity_id
_entity_poly.type
_entity_poly.pdbx_seq_one_letter_code
_entity_poly.pdbx_strand_id
1 'polypeptide(L)'
;MEAAKLYDNVAKSFLDKEMVEKAAYAFKKLGFTNARAADTVDKSEEYKIHIKSAIESYKEAKNIFKQIKNKAEELECEAETNFYKGIIANSKEEGKKVTYRSYELFIESSEIFSAILYPQ
;
A
#
# COMPACT_ATOMS: atom_id res chain seq x y z
N MET A 1 -27.24 6.16 -31.18
CA MET A 1 -26.40 6.99 -30.30
C MET A 1 -26.38 6.46 -28.85
N GLU A 2 -27.41 5.75 -28.38
CA GLU A 2 -27.45 5.15 -27.03
C GLU A 2 -26.58 3.89 -26.85
N ALA A 3 -26.50 3.02 -27.86
CA ALA A 3 -25.70 1.79 -27.77
C ALA A 3 -24.20 2.06 -27.55
N ALA A 4 -23.63 3.07 -28.21
CA ALA A 4 -22.22 3.44 -28.05
C ALA A 4 -21.92 3.98 -26.64
N LYS A 5 -22.82 4.77 -26.05
CA LYS A 5 -22.72 5.20 -24.64
C LYS A 5 -22.85 4.04 -23.67
N LEU A 6 -23.69 3.05 -23.99
CA LEU A 6 -23.82 1.83 -23.19
C LEU A 6 -22.53 1.01 -23.25
N TYR A 7 -21.95 0.80 -24.44
CA TYR A 7 -20.67 0.11 -24.61
C TYR A 7 -19.50 0.85 -23.96
N ASP A 8 -19.46 2.18 -23.98
CA ASP A 8 -18.45 2.95 -23.24
C ASP A 8 -18.60 2.83 -21.73
N ASN A 9 -19.83 2.83 -21.22
CA ASN A 9 -20.11 2.64 -19.79
C ASN A 9 -19.83 1.20 -19.36
N VAL A 10 -20.09 0.22 -20.22
CA VAL A 10 -19.76 -1.19 -20.02
C VAL A 10 -18.26 -1.41 -20.13
N ALA A 11 -17.54 -0.77 -21.06
CA ALA A 11 -16.09 -0.85 -21.14
C ALA A 11 -15.41 -0.18 -19.93
N LYS A 12 -15.96 0.95 -19.45
CA LYS A 12 -15.55 1.59 -18.18
C LYS A 12 -15.91 0.75 -16.95
N SER A 13 -16.98 -0.05 -17.01
CA SER A 13 -17.29 -1.02 -15.96
C SER A 13 -16.47 -2.30 -16.07
N PHE A 14 -15.92 -2.64 -17.24
CA PHE A 14 -15.10 -3.84 -17.49
C PHE A 14 -13.58 -3.62 -17.30
N LEU A 15 -13.09 -2.38 -17.31
CA LEU A 15 -11.82 -2.00 -16.64
C LEU A 15 -12.05 -2.02 -15.12
N ASP A 16 -12.49 -3.20 -14.68
CA ASP A 16 -13.42 -3.39 -13.60
C ASP A 16 -12.82 -2.91 -12.29
N LYS A 17 -13.68 -2.49 -11.34
CA LYS A 17 -13.25 -2.18 -9.98
C LYS A 17 -12.36 -3.31 -9.43
N GLU A 18 -12.68 -4.55 -9.80
CA GLU A 18 -11.90 -5.75 -9.51
C GLU A 18 -10.49 -5.74 -10.15
N MET A 19 -10.31 -5.30 -11.39
CA MET A 19 -8.98 -5.20 -12.01
C MET A 19 -8.13 -4.12 -11.33
N VAL A 20 -8.73 -2.98 -11.01
CA VAL A 20 -8.05 -1.89 -10.28
C VAL A 20 -7.66 -2.35 -8.87
N GLU A 21 -8.53 -3.05 -8.19
CA GLU A 21 -8.27 -3.64 -6.87
C GLU A 21 -7.18 -4.72 -6.94
N LYS A 22 -7.21 -5.62 -7.94
CA LYS A 22 -6.14 -6.60 -8.18
C LYS A 22 -4.79 -5.92 -8.42
N ALA A 23 -4.76 -4.81 -9.16
CA ALA A 23 -3.54 -4.04 -9.37
C ALA A 23 -3.00 -3.47 -8.05
N ALA A 24 -3.87 -2.91 -7.20
CA ALA A 24 -3.49 -2.40 -5.87
C ALA A 24 -2.86 -3.51 -5.00
N TYR A 25 -3.50 -4.68 -4.92
CA TYR A 25 -2.96 -5.82 -4.18
C TYR A 25 -1.68 -6.38 -4.79
N ALA A 26 -1.52 -6.35 -6.11
CA ALA A 26 -0.28 -6.76 -6.77
C ALA A 26 0.89 -5.86 -6.36
N PHE A 27 0.69 -4.53 -6.33
CA PHE A 27 1.68 -3.58 -5.83
C PHE A 27 1.96 -3.78 -4.33
N LYS A 28 0.94 -3.98 -3.50
CA LYS A 28 1.11 -4.28 -2.06
C LYS A 28 1.97 -5.54 -1.87
N LYS A 29 1.70 -6.60 -2.63
CA LYS A 29 2.47 -7.85 -2.61
C LYS A 29 3.90 -7.67 -3.14
N LEU A 30 4.11 -6.84 -4.15
CA LEU A 30 5.44 -6.47 -4.64
C LEU A 30 6.23 -5.71 -3.56
N GLY A 31 5.57 -4.82 -2.82
CA GLY A 31 6.13 -4.14 -1.67
C GLY A 31 6.63 -5.11 -0.60
N PHE A 32 5.74 -6.02 -0.19
CA PHE A 32 6.06 -7.09 0.76
C PHE A 32 7.23 -7.96 0.28
N THR A 33 7.21 -8.37 -0.99
CA THR A 33 8.24 -9.25 -1.56
C THR A 33 9.61 -8.57 -1.57
N ASN A 34 9.68 -7.29 -1.95
CA ASN A 34 10.92 -6.53 -1.91
C ASN A 34 11.43 -6.38 -0.47
N ALA A 35 10.55 -6.09 0.48
CA ALA A 35 10.95 -6.00 1.87
C ALA A 35 11.55 -7.32 2.40
N ARG A 36 10.96 -8.46 2.05
CA ARG A 36 11.50 -9.77 2.43
C ARG A 36 12.78 -10.12 1.69
N ALA A 37 12.93 -9.69 0.44
CA ALA A 37 14.19 -9.84 -0.28
C ALA A 37 15.32 -9.05 0.41
N ALA A 38 15.03 -7.88 0.99
CA ALA A 38 16.01 -7.11 1.76
C ALA A 38 16.58 -7.93 2.95
N ASP A 39 15.77 -8.77 3.60
CA ASP A 39 16.22 -9.62 4.71
C ASP A 39 17.18 -10.75 4.29
N THR A 40 17.32 -10.99 2.98
CA THR A 40 18.15 -12.07 2.42
C THR A 40 19.50 -11.61 1.86
N VAL A 41 19.74 -10.31 1.79
CA VAL A 41 20.97 -9.75 1.20
C VAL A 41 21.97 -9.35 2.28
N ASP A 42 23.23 -9.73 2.10
CA ASP A 42 24.32 -9.42 3.04
C ASP A 42 24.87 -7.98 2.90
N LYS A 43 24.57 -7.31 1.77
CA LYS A 43 25.11 -5.99 1.46
C LYS A 43 24.12 -4.88 1.81
N SER A 44 24.60 -3.90 2.57
CA SER A 44 23.80 -2.76 3.03
C SER A 44 23.22 -1.89 1.89
N GLU A 45 23.89 -1.81 0.73
CA GLU A 45 23.35 -1.06 -0.41
C GLU A 45 22.23 -1.82 -1.11
N GLU A 46 22.39 -3.13 -1.32
CA GLU A 46 21.33 -4.00 -1.88
C GLU A 46 20.10 -4.02 -0.95
N TYR A 47 20.34 -4.05 0.37
CA TYR A 47 19.28 -3.90 1.37
C TYR A 47 18.48 -2.61 1.15
N LYS A 48 19.17 -1.46 1.07
CA LYS A 48 18.51 -0.16 0.87
C LYS A 48 17.78 -0.08 -0.46
N ILE A 49 18.29 -0.70 -1.53
CA ILE A 49 17.62 -0.77 -2.83
C ILE A 49 16.29 -1.50 -2.70
N HIS A 50 16.29 -2.70 -2.10
CA HIS A 50 15.07 -3.46 -1.88
C HIS A 50 14.06 -2.71 -1.00
N ILE A 51 14.51 -2.07 0.09
CA ILE A 51 13.62 -1.27 0.94
C ILE A 51 13.04 -0.06 0.18
N LYS A 52 13.82 0.63 -0.66
CA LYS A 52 13.30 1.71 -1.51
C LYS A 52 12.26 1.19 -2.52
N SER A 53 12.52 0.05 -3.15
CA SER A 53 11.55 -0.59 -4.06
C SER A 53 10.26 -1.01 -3.34
N ALA A 54 10.37 -1.47 -2.09
CA ALA A 54 9.21 -1.76 -1.25
C ALA A 54 8.37 -0.50 -0.99
N ILE A 55 9.03 0.58 -0.57
CA ILE A 55 8.40 1.90 -0.33
C ILE A 55 7.65 2.40 -1.57
N GLU A 56 8.26 2.37 -2.75
CA GLU A 56 7.59 2.83 -3.97
C GLU A 56 6.38 1.96 -4.33
N SER A 57 6.50 0.63 -4.18
CA SER A 57 5.39 -0.30 -4.42
C SER A 57 4.20 -0.04 -3.49
N TYR A 58 4.45 0.20 -2.20
CA TYR A 58 3.38 0.55 -1.25
C TYR A 58 2.76 1.92 -1.54
N LYS A 59 3.53 2.90 -2.01
CA LYS A 59 2.95 4.19 -2.44
C LYS A 59 2.02 4.04 -3.64
N GLU A 60 2.39 3.22 -4.62
CA GLU A 60 1.52 2.94 -5.77
C GLU A 60 0.24 2.22 -5.33
N ALA A 61 0.36 1.18 -4.50
CA ALA A 61 -0.79 0.50 -3.91
C ALA A 61 -1.71 1.48 -3.18
N LYS A 62 -1.15 2.35 -2.32
CA LYS A 62 -1.88 3.39 -1.58
C LYS A 62 -2.66 4.30 -2.53
N ASN A 63 -2.02 4.81 -3.58
CA ASN A 63 -2.65 5.72 -4.53
C ASN A 63 -3.87 5.07 -5.19
N ILE A 64 -3.76 3.79 -5.55
CA ILE A 64 -4.87 3.04 -6.14
C ILE A 64 -5.97 2.77 -5.12
N PHE A 65 -5.64 2.33 -3.90
CA PHE A 65 -6.63 2.13 -2.83
C PHE A 65 -7.40 3.40 -2.49
N LYS A 66 -6.72 4.55 -2.50
CA LYS A 66 -7.35 5.87 -2.38
C LYS A 66 -8.33 6.15 -3.52
N GLN A 67 -8.00 5.83 -4.76
CA GLN A 67 -8.89 6.01 -5.92
C GLN A 67 -10.16 5.17 -5.81
N ILE A 68 -10.05 3.91 -5.35
CA ILE A 68 -11.19 3.02 -5.16
C ILE A 68 -11.87 3.16 -3.79
N LYS A 69 -11.47 4.16 -2.99
CA LYS A 69 -12.00 4.49 -1.66
C LYS A 69 -11.91 3.34 -0.64
N ASN A 70 -10.90 2.48 -0.77
CA ASN A 70 -10.60 1.46 0.24
C ASN A 70 -9.69 2.07 1.32
N LYS A 71 -10.30 2.65 2.36
CA LYS A 71 -9.58 3.43 3.37
C LYS A 71 -8.67 2.57 4.25
N ALA A 72 -9.11 1.36 4.61
CA ALA A 72 -8.31 0.47 5.46
C ALA A 72 -6.98 0.10 4.78
N GLU A 73 -7.06 -0.31 3.51
CA GLU A 73 -5.89 -0.66 2.70
C GLU A 73 -5.01 0.56 2.35
N GLU A 74 -5.61 1.74 2.12
CA GLU A 74 -4.86 2.99 1.96
C GLU A 74 -3.98 3.27 3.19
N LEU A 75 -4.56 3.18 4.38
CA LEU A 75 -3.86 3.44 5.64
C LEU A 75 -2.79 2.39 5.92
N GLU A 76 -3.06 1.10 5.65
CA GLU A 76 -2.09 0.03 5.82
C GLU A 76 -0.87 0.22 4.91
N CYS A 77 -1.09 0.57 3.62
CA CYS A 77 0.01 0.84 2.70
C CYS A 77 0.82 2.09 3.12
N GLU A 78 0.18 3.10 3.69
CA GLU A 78 0.88 4.26 4.26
C GLU A 78 1.67 3.89 5.52
N ALA A 79 1.13 3.00 6.36
CA ALA A 79 1.79 2.48 7.53
C ALA A 79 3.07 1.72 7.15
N GLU A 80 2.99 0.79 6.19
CA GLU A 80 4.14 0.06 5.64
C GLU A 80 5.20 1.00 5.05
N THR A 81 4.76 1.99 4.27
CA THR A 81 5.64 3.03 3.71
C THR A 81 6.43 3.74 4.82
N ASN A 82 5.76 4.12 5.90
CA ASN A 82 6.39 4.80 7.04
C ASN A 82 7.31 3.86 7.83
N PHE A 83 6.91 2.60 8.04
CA PHE A 83 7.74 1.61 8.71
C PHE A 83 9.10 1.46 8.01
N TYR A 84 9.08 1.23 6.70
CA TYR A 84 10.29 1.04 5.92
C TYR A 84 11.12 2.32 5.77
N LYS A 85 10.50 3.49 5.69
CA LYS A 85 11.23 4.77 5.80
C LYS A 85 11.93 4.91 7.14
N GLY A 86 11.30 4.48 8.23
CA GLY A 86 11.89 4.49 9.57
C GLY A 86 13.16 3.64 9.66
N ILE A 87 13.15 2.47 9.01
CA ILE A 87 14.30 1.55 8.94
C ILE A 87 15.51 2.18 8.24
N ILE A 88 15.30 2.88 7.12
CA ILE A 88 16.40 3.47 6.34
C ILE A 88 16.64 4.95 6.63
N ALA A 89 16.09 5.47 7.73
CA ALA A 89 16.22 6.87 8.10
C ALA A 89 17.68 7.26 8.36
N ASN A 90 18.02 8.53 8.11
CA ASN A 90 19.39 9.03 8.31
C ASN A 90 19.71 9.35 9.77
N SER A 91 18.71 9.33 10.65
CA SER A 91 18.87 9.55 12.09
C SER A 91 17.91 8.68 12.90
N LYS A 92 18.29 8.42 14.15
CA LYS A 92 17.47 7.63 15.10
C LYS A 92 16.16 8.36 15.42
N GLU A 93 16.21 9.68 15.54
CA GLU A 93 15.08 10.55 15.85
C GLU A 93 14.05 10.54 14.71
N GLU A 94 14.50 10.70 13.47
CA GLU A 94 13.66 10.58 12.28
C GLU A 94 13.07 9.17 12.18
N GLY A 95 13.91 8.14 12.35
CA GLY A 95 13.48 6.74 12.29
C GLY A 95 12.36 6.44 13.29
N LYS A 96 12.52 6.86 14.54
CA LYS A 96 11.49 6.73 15.58
C LYS A 96 10.21 7.47 15.22
N LYS A 97 10.32 8.75 14.82
CA LYS A 97 9.15 9.59 14.50
C LYS A 97 8.29 8.95 13.42
N VAL A 98 8.91 8.49 12.33
CA VAL A 98 8.19 7.92 11.20
C VAL A 98 7.65 6.52 11.54
N THR A 99 8.39 5.73 12.32
CA THR A 99 7.92 4.42 12.80
C THR A 99 6.71 4.55 13.74
N TYR A 100 6.69 5.53 14.65
CA TYR A 100 5.51 5.78 15.49
C TYR A 100 4.29 6.12 14.65
N ARG A 101 4.46 6.94 13.61
CA ARG A 101 3.37 7.26 12.69
C ARG A 101 2.85 6.01 11.96
N SER A 102 3.73 5.07 11.63
CA SER A 102 3.32 3.78 11.07
C SER A 102 2.38 3.02 12.00
N TYR A 103 2.71 2.91 13.30
CA TYR A 103 1.87 2.20 14.26
C TYR A 103 0.50 2.84 14.44
N GLU A 104 0.41 4.17 14.50
CA GLU A 104 -0.87 4.88 14.55
C GLU A 104 -1.76 4.52 13.35
N LEU A 105 -1.18 4.49 12.15
CA LEU A 105 -1.90 4.16 10.92
C LEU A 105 -2.33 2.70 10.85
N PHE A 106 -1.52 1.76 11.35
CA PHE A 106 -1.92 0.35 11.47
C PHE A 106 -3.10 0.18 12.43
N ILE A 107 -3.09 0.88 13.56
CA ILE A 107 -4.22 0.88 14.50
C ILE A 107 -5.48 1.40 13.81
N GLU A 108 -5.42 2.57 13.18
CA GLU A 108 -6.55 3.17 12.46
C GLU A 108 -7.08 2.24 11.35
N SER A 109 -6.18 1.62 10.57
CA SER A 109 -6.55 0.63 9.55
C SER A 109 -7.28 -0.58 10.17
N SER A 110 -6.75 -1.11 11.27
CA SER A 110 -7.33 -2.28 11.96
C SER A 110 -8.72 -2.01 12.55
N GLU A 111 -8.96 -0.80 13.05
CA GLU A 111 -10.27 -0.37 13.56
C GLU A 111 -11.31 -0.37 12.45
N ILE A 112 -10.94 0.13 11.25
CA ILE A 112 -11.82 0.10 10.07
C ILE A 112 -12.13 -1.34 9.65
N PHE A 113 -11.11 -2.21 9.58
CA PHE A 113 -11.34 -3.63 9.27
C PHE A 113 -12.25 -4.30 10.29
N SER A 114 -12.04 -4.04 11.58
CA SER A 114 -12.87 -4.59 12.65
C SER A 114 -14.32 -4.16 12.51
N ALA A 115 -14.57 -2.88 12.19
CA ALA A 115 -15.93 -2.37 11.97
C ALA A 115 -16.62 -3.00 10.75
N ILE A 116 -15.86 -3.36 9.71
CA ILE A 116 -16.38 -4.07 8.52
C ILE A 116 -16.72 -5.53 8.83
N LEU A 117 -15.86 -6.22 9.59
CA LEU A 117 -16.02 -7.65 9.89
C LEU A 117 -17.05 -7.94 10.97
N TYR A 118 -17.21 -7.03 11.94
CA TYR A 118 -18.07 -7.19 13.10
C TYR A 118 -19.05 -6.00 13.25
N PRO A 119 -20.03 -5.86 12.34
CA PRO A 119 -21.04 -4.81 12.46
C PRO A 119 -21.93 -5.05 13.69
N GLN A 120 -22.17 -3.99 14.49
CA GLN A 120 -23.10 -4.01 15.63
C GLN A 120 -24.55 -3.87 15.20
#